data_AF-A0A7X6PA53-F1
#
_entry.id   AF-A0A7X6PA53-F1
#
_cell.length_a   1.000
_cell.length_b   1.000
_cell.length_c   1.000
_cell.angle_alpha   90.00
_cell.angle_beta   90.00
_cell.angle_gamma   90.00
#
_symmetry.space_group_name_H-M   'P 1'
#
loop_
_entity.id
_entity.type
_entity.pdbx_description
1 polymer ?
#
loop_
_entity_poly.entity_id
_entity_poly.type
_entity_poly.pdbx_seq_one_letter_code
_entity_poly.pdbx_strand_id
1 'polypeptide(L)'
;MKLDEFYSLTPLEFSYYLEGFNFAQELEYQKLAWVICCIANSIGFRKKALKMEDLIPSKKPSVFVSKEEAQKRIQEIKKKIG
;
A
#
# COMPACT_ATOMS: atom_id res chain seq x y z
N MET A 1 -7.83 8.02 -16.86
CA MET A 1 -6.84 9.12 -16.93
C MET A 1 -6.58 9.41 -18.40
N LYS A 2 -6.57 10.69 -18.79
CA LYS A 2 -6.20 11.08 -20.16
C LYS A 2 -4.68 10.95 -20.34
N LEU A 3 -4.22 10.79 -21.59
CA LEU A 3 -2.80 10.55 -21.89
C LEU A 3 -1.90 11.69 -21.36
N ASP A 4 -2.39 12.92 -21.45
CA ASP A 4 -1.66 14.12 -21.03
C ASP A 4 -1.46 14.17 -19.50
N GLU A 5 -2.42 13.64 -18.74
CA GLU A 5 -2.37 13.57 -17.27
C GLU A 5 -1.37 12.51 -16.78
N PHE A 6 -1.08 11.49 -17.59
CA PHE A 6 -0.11 10.43 -17.28
C PHE A 6 1.33 10.95 -17.30
N TYR A 7 1.68 11.76 -18.30
CA TYR A 7 3.04 12.30 -18.47
C TYR A 7 3.33 13.50 -17.57
N SER A 8 2.30 14.10 -16.96
CA SER A 8 2.44 15.18 -15.98
C SER A 8 2.65 14.70 -14.54
N LEU A 9 2.59 13.39 -14.28
CA LEU A 9 2.78 12.86 -12.93
C LEU A 9 4.21 13.10 -12.45
N THR A 10 4.36 13.58 -11.22
CA THR A 10 5.66 13.55 -10.55
C THR A 10 6.11 12.10 -10.37
N PRO A 11 7.42 11.81 -10.20
CA PRO A 11 7.91 10.45 -10.00
C PRO A 11 7.22 9.70 -8.84
N LEU A 12 6.80 10.43 -7.80
CA LEU A 12 6.07 9.89 -6.67
C LEU A 12 4.63 9.51 -7.05
N GLU A 13 3.91 10.40 -7.73
CA GLU A 13 2.54 10.15 -8.20
C GLU A 13 2.49 9.03 -9.24
N PHE A 14 3.50 8.95 -10.12
CA PHE A 14 3.66 7.86 -11.07
C PHE A 14 3.88 6.51 -10.37
N SER A 15 4.68 6.50 -9.30
CA SER A 15 4.90 5.30 -8.49
C SER A 15 3.61 4.86 -7.78
N TYR A 16 2.84 5.80 -7.24
CA TYR A 16 1.53 5.50 -6.65
C TYR A 16 0.53 4.98 -7.70
N TYR A 17 0.53 5.55 -8.90
CA TYR A 17 -0.28 5.08 -10.01
C TYR A 17 0.07 3.64 -10.43
N LEU A 18 1.37 3.34 -10.59
CA LEU A 18 1.84 1.99 -10.95
C LEU A 18 1.61 0.94 -9.86
N GLU A 19 1.69 1.33 -8.58
CA GLU A 19 1.40 0.45 -7.44
C GLU A 19 -0.11 0.18 -7.26
N GLY A 20 -0.98 0.76 -8.10
CA GLY A 20 -2.43 0.64 -7.95
C GLY A 20 -2.96 1.37 -6.70
N PHE A 21 -2.19 2.33 -6.19
CA PHE A 21 -2.47 3.03 -4.95
C PHE A 21 -3.53 4.11 -5.17
N ASN A 22 -4.80 3.76 -5.01
CA ASN A 22 -5.88 4.72 -5.04
C ASN A 22 -6.11 5.29 -3.62
N PHE A 23 -5.56 6.47 -3.36
CA PHE A 23 -5.71 7.17 -2.08
C PHE A 23 -7.18 7.29 -1.62
N ALA A 24 -8.12 7.40 -2.56
CA ALA A 24 -9.55 7.43 -2.24
C ALA A 24 -10.03 6.10 -1.65
N GLN A 25 -9.56 4.97 -2.18
CA GLN A 25 -9.91 3.63 -1.67
C GLN A 25 -9.28 3.38 -0.30
N GLU A 26 -8.03 3.80 -0.08
CA GLU A 26 -7.39 3.66 1.24
C GLU A 26 -8.14 4.45 2.32
N LEU A 27 -8.55 5.68 2.01
CA LEU A 27 -9.36 6.48 2.92
C LEU A 27 -10.71 5.83 3.22
N GLU A 28 -11.35 5.20 2.23
CA GLU A 28 -12.60 4.44 2.45
C GLU A 28 -12.38 3.21 3.34
N TYR A 29 -11.31 2.45 3.13
CA TYR A 29 -10.96 1.32 3.99
C TYR A 29 -10.63 1.75 5.42
N GLN A 30 -9.96 2.89 5.60
CA GLN A 30 -9.70 3.46 6.93
C GLN A 30 -11.00 3.85 7.65
N LYS A 31 -11.93 4.49 6.95
CA LYS A 31 -13.26 4.83 7.50
C LYS A 31 -14.03 3.57 7.90
N LEU A 32 -14.00 2.53 7.06
CA LEU A 32 -14.67 1.26 7.36
C LEU A 32 -14.03 0.54 8.56
N ALA A 33 -12.70 0.49 8.62
CA ALA A 33 -11.96 -0.08 9.74
C ALA A 33 -12.29 0.63 11.06
N TRP A 34 -12.41 1.96 11.03
CA TRP A 34 -12.82 2.75 12.20
C TRP A 34 -14.20 2.33 12.72
N VAL A 35 -15.19 2.25 11.84
CA VAL A 35 -16.57 1.87 12.20
C VAL A 35 -16.60 0.47 12.81
N ILE A 36 -15.88 -0.49 12.21
CA ILE A 36 -15.77 -1.86 12.72
C ILE A 36 -15.15 -1.86 14.13
N CYS A 37 -14.07 -1.10 14.35
CA CYS A 37 -13.45 -0.95 15.67
C CYS A 37 -14.44 -0.42 16.72
N CYS A 38 -15.20 0.63 16.40
CA CYS A 38 -16.19 1.19 17.30
C CYS A 38 -17.26 0.15 17.69
N ILE A 39 -17.83 -0.54 16.71
CA ILE A 39 -18.87 -1.55 16.94
C ILE A 39 -18.30 -2.71 17.76
N ALA A 40 -17.20 -3.33 17.32
CA ALA A 40 -16.60 -4.48 17.96
C ALA A 40 -16.20 -4.21 19.41
N ASN A 41 -15.67 -3.01 19.70
CA ASN A 41 -15.30 -2.62 21.05
C ASN A 41 -16.52 -2.31 21.93
N SER A 42 -17.58 -1.72 21.36
CA SER A 42 -18.82 -1.43 22.11
C SER A 42 -19.56 -2.70 22.57
N ILE A 43 -19.50 -3.78 21.77
CA ILE A 43 -20.17 -5.05 22.09
C ILE A 43 -19.28 -6.00 22.90
N GLY A 44 -18.04 -5.62 23.20
CA GLY A 44 -17.08 -6.48 23.88
C GLY A 44 -16.70 -7.72 23.07
N PHE A 45 -16.65 -7.60 21.73
CA PHE A 45 -16.42 -8.72 20.80
C PHE A 45 -15.19 -9.57 21.15
N ARG A 46 -14.13 -8.95 21.68
CA ARG A 46 -12.91 -9.64 22.12
C ARG A 46 -12.39 -9.02 23.41
N LYS A 47 -11.61 -9.78 24.21
CA LYS A 47 -11.08 -9.33 25.51
C LYS A 47 -10.17 -8.09 25.46
N LYS A 48 -9.48 -7.87 24.33
CA LYS A 48 -8.60 -6.70 24.13
C LYS A 48 -9.25 -5.74 23.14
N ALA A 49 -9.14 -4.43 23.31
CA ALA A 49 -9.70 -3.49 22.33
C ALA A 49 -9.13 -3.74 20.91
N LEU A 50 -10.01 -3.85 19.92
CA LEU A 50 -9.70 -3.92 18.49
C LEU A 50 -9.18 -2.57 18.02
N LYS A 51 -8.00 -2.56 17.39
CA LYS A 51 -7.40 -1.35 16.84
C LYS A 51 -7.48 -1.36 15.31
N MET A 52 -7.42 -0.20 14.66
CA MET A 52 -7.55 -0.12 13.20
C MET A 52 -6.41 -0.84 12.47
N GLU A 53 -5.21 -0.87 13.06
CA GLU A 53 -4.05 -1.54 12.47
C GLU A 53 -4.22 -3.06 12.42
N ASP A 54 -5.13 -3.62 13.23
CA ASP A 54 -5.48 -5.04 13.18
C ASP A 54 -6.37 -5.37 11.96
N LEU A 55 -7.02 -4.36 11.35
CA LEU A 55 -8.01 -4.51 10.27
C LEU A 55 -7.48 -4.05 8.91
N ILE A 56 -6.57 -3.09 8.91
CA ILE A 56 -5.93 -2.60 7.70
C ILE A 56 -4.65 -3.42 7.51
N PRO A 57 -4.49 -4.15 6.39
CA PRO A 57 -3.24 -4.83 6.11
C PRO A 57 -2.12 -3.80 6.09
N SER A 58 -1.25 -3.85 7.09
CA SER A 58 -0.07 -3.00 7.13
C SER A 58 0.75 -3.36 5.89
N LYS A 59 1.05 -2.38 5.02
CA LYS A 59 2.05 -2.55 3.97
C LYS A 59 3.27 -3.15 4.68
N LYS A 60 3.64 -4.40 4.34
CA LYS A 60 4.89 -4.99 4.83
C LYS A 60 5.94 -3.91 4.61
N PRO A 61 6.76 -3.55 5.62
CA PRO A 61 7.77 -2.53 5.44
C PRO A 61 8.52 -2.90 4.17
N SER A 62 8.47 -2.02 3.16
CA SER A 62 9.22 -2.21 1.95
C SER A 62 10.66 -2.34 2.42
N VAL A 63 11.22 -3.54 2.33
CA VAL A 63 12.64 -3.74 2.62
C VAL A 63 13.34 -2.78 1.70
N PHE A 64 13.96 -1.73 2.27
CA PHE A 64 14.78 -0.79 1.51
C PHE A 64 15.95 -1.63 0.98
N VAL A 65 15.78 -2.15 -0.24
CA VAL A 65 16.81 -2.91 -0.92
C VAL A 65 17.89 -1.91 -1.25
N SER A 66 19.14 -2.19 -0.87
CA SER A 66 20.24 -1.27 -1.18
C SER A 66 20.35 -1.09 -2.70
N LYS A 67 20.88 0.05 -3.16
CA LYS A 67 21.06 0.30 -4.61
C LYS A 67 21.79 -0.84 -5.31
N GLU A 68 22.78 -1.44 -4.65
CA GLU A 68 23.58 -2.54 -5.16
C GLU A 68 22.76 -3.83 -5.31
N GLU A 69 21.90 -4.11 -4.36
CA GLU A 69 21.07 -5.31 -4.32
C GLU A 69 19.88 -5.19 -5.31
N ALA A 70 19.36 -3.98 -5.50
CA ALA A 70 18.41 -3.67 -6.58
C ALA A 70 19.05 -3.83 -7.98
N GLN A 71 20.29 -3.36 -8.16
CA GLN A 71 21.02 -3.51 -9.42
C GLN A 71 21.33 -4.97 -9.76
N LYS A 72 21.70 -5.79 -8.76
CA LYS A 72 21.87 -7.24 -8.96
C LYS A 72 20.59 -7.92 -9.45
N ARG A 73 19.45 -7.63 -8.80
CA ARG A 73 18.15 -8.17 -9.23
C ARG A 73 17.78 -7.78 -10.65
N ILE A 74 18.04 -6.53 -11.04
CA ILE A 74 17.80 -6.05 -12.42
C ILE A 74 18.70 -6.80 -13.42
N GLN A 75 19.98 -7.03 -13.09
CA GLN A 75 20.88 -7.80 -13.96
C GLN A 75 20.47 -9.27 -14.10
N GLU A 76 20.01 -9.90 -13.02
CA GLU A 76 19.49 -11.27 -13.05
C GLU A 76 18.22 -11.40 -13.88
N ILE A 77 17.30 -10.44 -13.78
CA ILE A 77 16.09 -10.40 -14.59
C ILE A 77 16.45 -10.22 -16.08
N LYS A 78 17.38 -9.31 -16.39
CA LYS A 78 17.89 -9.13 -17.76
C LYS A 78 18.50 -10.40 -18.34
N LYS A 79 19.19 -11.21 -17.53
CA LYS A 79 19.75 -12.52 -17.93
C LYS A 79 18.70 -13.63 -18.13
N LYS A 80 17.52 -13.51 -17.52
CA LYS A 80 16.43 -14.50 -17.68
C LYS A 80 15.51 -14.21 -18.85
N ILE A 81 15.44 -12.94 -19.27
CA ILE A 81 14.60 -12.48 -20.39
C ILE A 81 15.40 -12.48 -21.71
N GLY A 82 16.73 -12.53 -21.65
CA GLY A 82 17.64 -12.68 -22.80
C GLY A 82 18.08 -14.11 -23.00
#